data_AF-A0A3D5LCH3-F1
#
_entry.id   AF-A0A3D5LCH3-F1
#
_cell.length_a   1.000
_cell.length_b   1.000
_cell.length_c   1.000
_cell.angle_alpha   90.00
_cell.angle_beta   90.00
_cell.angle_gamma   90.00
#
_symmetry.space_group_name_H-M   'P 1'
#
loop_
_entity.id
_entity.type
_entity.pdbx_description
1 polymer ?
#
loop_
_entity_poly.entity_id
_entity_poly.type
_entity_poly.pdbx_seq_one_letter_code
_entity_poly.pdbx_strand_id
1 'polypeptide(L)'
;MKMTKKWEVTVNGTNNVIEYKAGFGAKILVNGQEYKVKSQNWWVMMVDYPIMIDDTEIRVVAIGNKVDLAVNGVYQGSGEQYQPLHKTPTMCNVFIGISCIAGFLLCGWLGLLIGALFGTVYVRQGLAGKMGNVVGAFVGCTVIQLLIMVIVVFLQLA
;
A
#
# COMPACT_ATOMS: atom_id res chain seq x y z
N MET A 1 -4.02 15.03 3.74
CA MET A 1 -4.39 14.41 5.03
C MET A 1 -3.10 14.14 5.79
N LYS A 2 -2.90 14.73 6.97
CA LYS A 2 -1.67 14.55 7.77
C LYS A 2 -1.93 13.44 8.78
N MET A 3 -1.25 12.31 8.64
CA MET A 3 -1.39 11.19 9.58
C MET A 3 -0.21 11.23 10.55
N THR A 4 -0.47 11.19 11.85
CA THR A 4 0.56 11.03 12.87
C THR A 4 0.19 9.85 13.76
N LYS A 5 1.12 8.92 13.95
CA LYS A 5 0.99 7.84 14.94
C LYS A 5 2.20 7.87 15.86
N LYS A 6 1.98 7.58 17.14
CA LYS A 6 3.01 7.53 18.18
C LYS A 6 2.90 6.19 18.88
N TRP A 7 4.04 5.56 19.14
CA TRP A 7 4.17 4.36 19.94
C TRP A 7 5.21 4.61 21.03
N GLU A 8 4.96 4.05 22.20
CA GLU A 8 5.90 4.02 23.31
C GLU A 8 6.28 2.57 23.50
N VAL A 9 7.55 2.25 23.29
CA VAL A 9 8.07 0.89 23.32
C VAL A 9 9.15 0.82 24.39
N THR A 10 8.96 -0.06 25.37
CA THR A 10 10.00 -0.38 26.33
C THR A 10 10.91 -1.46 25.72
N VAL A 11 12.15 -1.09 25.41
CA VAL A 11 13.18 -2.01 24.95
C VAL A 11 14.24 -2.09 26.03
N ASN A 12 14.51 -3.30 26.53
CA ASN A 12 15.54 -3.55 27.56
C ASN A 12 15.47 -2.62 28.79
N GLY A 13 14.26 -2.22 29.20
CA GLY A 13 14.03 -1.33 30.35
C GLY A 13 14.05 0.17 30.04
N THR A 14 14.41 0.57 28.82
CA THR A 14 14.37 1.97 28.36
C THR A 14 13.12 2.24 27.53
N ASN A 15 12.36 3.27 27.92
CA ASN A 15 11.20 3.72 27.14
C ASN A 15 11.66 4.54 25.93
N ASN A 16 11.38 4.03 24.75
CA ASN A 16 11.64 4.67 23.47
C ASN A 16 10.34 5.15 22.84
N VAL A 17 10.35 6.37 22.33
CA VAL A 17 9.20 6.99 21.66
C VAL A 17 9.44 6.96 20.15
N ILE A 18 8.52 6.32 19.43
CA ILE A 18 8.57 6.25 17.97
C ILE A 18 7.35 6.95 17.41
N GLU A 19 7.56 7.90 16.50
CA GLU A 19 6.49 8.59 15.81
C GLU A 19 6.60 8.37 14.30
N TYR A 20 5.47 8.14 13.65
CA TYR A 20 5.35 8.18 12.20
C TYR A 20 4.51 9.38 11.79
N LYS A 21 5.03 10.20 10.87
CA LYS A 21 4.33 11.36 10.30
C LYS A 21 4.25 11.21 8.78
N ALA A 22 3.02 11.04 8.28
CA ALA A 22 2.72 11.03 6.85
C ALA A 22 2.23 12.42 6.40
N GLY A 23 2.92 13.01 5.43
CA GLY A 23 2.58 14.30 4.82
C GLY A 23 3.22 14.46 3.44
N PHE A 24 3.90 15.58 3.19
CA PHE A 24 4.73 15.79 1.99
C PHE A 24 6.03 14.97 2.14
N GLY A 25 5.91 13.65 1.97
CA GLY A 25 6.92 12.67 2.37
C GLY A 25 6.63 12.05 3.74
N ALA A 26 7.06 10.80 3.92
CA ALA A 26 6.95 10.10 5.18
C ALA A 26 8.21 10.36 6.04
N LYS A 27 7.99 10.58 7.34
CA LYS A 27 9.04 10.84 8.32
C LYS A 27 8.81 9.94 9.53
N ILE A 28 9.89 9.39 10.07
CA ILE A 28 9.88 8.66 11.33
C ILE A 28 10.68 9.48 12.34
N LEU A 29 10.18 9.66 13.55
CA LEU A 29 10.93 10.24 14.65
C LEU A 29 11.21 9.16 15.69
N VAL A 30 12.46 9.02 16.10
CA VAL A 30 12.87 8.12 17.19
C VAL A 30 13.46 8.98 18.30
N ASN A 31 12.81 9.02 19.45
CA ASN A 31 13.21 9.87 20.59
C ASN A 31 13.45 11.34 20.20
N GLY A 32 12.68 11.85 19.23
CA GLY A 32 12.80 13.22 18.71
C GLY A 32 13.78 13.41 17.54
N GLN A 33 14.60 12.41 17.18
CA GLN A 33 15.45 12.46 15.98
C GLN A 33 14.66 12.12 14.72
N GLU A 34 14.70 12.99 13.72
CA GLU A 34 13.95 12.84 12.47
C GLU A 34 14.71 12.01 11.41
N TYR A 35 14.08 10.94 10.94
CA TYR A 35 14.50 10.12 9.81
C TYR A 35 13.53 10.29 8.65
N LYS A 36 14.01 10.85 7.54
CA LYS A 36 13.23 10.93 6.30
C LYS A 36 13.24 9.56 5.62
N VAL A 37 12.05 9.00 5.41
CA VAL A 37 11.89 7.69 4.80
C VAL A 37 11.31 7.82 3.40
N LYS A 38 11.95 7.17 2.44
CA LYS A 38 11.46 7.10 1.07
C LYS A 38 10.41 6.00 0.97
N SER A 39 9.28 6.32 0.36
CA SER A 39 8.28 5.31 0.03
C SER A 39 8.86 4.32 -0.98
N GLN A 40 8.79 3.02 -0.68
CA GLN A 40 9.14 1.95 -1.60
C GLN A 40 8.17 1.90 -2.79
N ASN A 41 6.90 2.26 -2.56
CA ASN A 41 5.92 2.44 -3.62
C ASN A 41 5.12 3.72 -3.37
N TRP A 42 5.38 4.75 -4.18
CA TRP A 42 4.75 6.06 -4.06
C TRP A 42 3.24 6.03 -4.33
N TRP A 43 2.75 5.09 -5.15
CA TRP A 43 1.34 4.98 -5.52
C TRP A 43 0.45 4.57 -4.34
N VAL A 44 0.91 3.61 -3.53
CA VAL A 44 0.16 3.12 -2.35
C VAL A 44 0.72 3.61 -1.02
N MET A 45 1.70 4.52 -1.02
CA MET A 45 2.43 4.99 0.16
C MET A 45 2.89 3.82 1.04
N MET A 46 3.99 3.19 0.63
CA MET A 46 4.55 2.03 1.29
C MET A 46 5.88 2.36 1.93
N VAL A 47 5.96 2.30 3.25
CA VAL A 47 7.20 2.45 4.01
C VAL A 47 7.45 1.18 4.79
N ASP A 48 8.65 0.65 4.67
CA ASP A 48 9.14 -0.46 5.48
C ASP A 48 10.57 -0.10 5.86
N TYR A 49 10.73 0.36 7.11
CA TYR A 49 11.99 0.92 7.60
C TYR A 49 12.40 0.29 8.93
N PRO A 50 13.53 -0.45 8.96
CA PRO A 50 14.08 -1.00 10.19
C PRO A 50 14.87 0.04 10.98
N ILE A 51 14.78 -0.04 12.30
CA ILE A 51 15.42 0.81 13.30
C ILE A 51 15.97 -0.14 14.36
N MET A 52 17.29 -0.11 14.57
CA MET A 52 17.92 -0.90 15.62
C MET A 52 17.97 -0.06 16.90
N ILE A 53 17.39 -0.56 17.99
CA ILE A 53 17.50 0.02 19.33
C ILE A 53 17.99 -1.07 20.26
N ASP A 54 19.18 -0.92 20.84
CA ASP A 54 19.75 -1.82 21.85
C ASP A 54 19.58 -3.32 21.48
N ASP A 55 20.06 -3.71 20.29
CA ASP A 55 19.96 -5.05 19.69
C ASP A 55 18.54 -5.57 19.37
N THR A 56 17.51 -4.76 19.60
CA THR A 56 16.13 -5.06 19.19
C THR A 56 15.82 -4.39 17.86
N GLU A 57 15.42 -5.19 16.87
CA GLU A 57 14.91 -4.67 15.61
C GLU A 57 13.48 -4.18 15.79
N ILE A 58 13.28 -2.88 15.57
CA ILE A 58 11.98 -2.25 15.49
C ILE A 58 11.76 -1.79 14.06
N ARG A 59 10.59 -2.08 13.49
CA ARG A 59 10.31 -1.79 12.10
C ARG A 59 8.99 -1.06 11.96
N VAL A 60 9.06 0.13 11.39
CA VAL A 60 7.86 0.93 11.08
C VAL A 60 7.36 0.51 9.71
N VAL A 61 6.14 0.01 9.67
CA VAL A 61 5.49 -0.49 8.46
C VAL A 61 4.25 0.35 8.17
N ALA A 62 4.27 1.06 7.05
CA ALA A 62 3.14 1.84 6.55
C ALA A 62 2.70 1.30 5.19
N ILE A 63 1.40 1.05 5.03
CA ILE A 63 0.78 0.73 3.74
C ILE A 63 -0.49 1.57 3.62
N GLY A 64 -0.45 2.58 2.75
CA GLY A 64 -1.54 3.52 2.55
C GLY A 64 -1.84 4.26 3.85
N ASN A 65 -3.07 4.08 4.35
CA ASN A 65 -3.53 4.72 5.59
C ASN A 65 -3.31 3.85 6.84
N LYS A 66 -2.81 2.63 6.70
CA LYS A 66 -2.53 1.74 7.83
C LYS A 66 -1.05 1.83 8.18
N VAL A 67 -0.76 2.05 9.46
CA VAL A 67 0.61 2.06 9.97
C VAL A 67 0.67 1.28 11.25
N ASP A 68 1.64 0.39 11.31
CA ASP A 68 1.92 -0.43 12.46
C ASP A 68 3.41 -0.50 12.74
N LEU A 69 3.73 -0.89 13.96
CA LEU A 69 5.09 -1.07 14.44
C LEU A 69 5.31 -2.56 14.69
N ALA A 70 6.32 -3.14 14.04
CA ALA A 70 6.77 -4.48 14.38
C ALA A 70 7.96 -4.38 15.34
N VAL A 71 7.90 -5.06 16.48
CA VAL A 71 8.99 -5.16 17.46
C VAL A 71 9.43 -6.61 17.50
N ASN A 72 10.70 -6.87 17.23
CA ASN A 72 11.28 -8.21 17.18
C ASN A 72 10.47 -9.18 16.28
N GLY A 73 10.03 -8.68 15.12
CA GLY A 73 9.26 -9.47 14.16
C GLY A 73 7.77 -9.68 14.50
N VAL A 74 7.19 -8.98 15.48
CA VAL A 74 5.76 -9.07 15.81
C VAL A 74 5.11 -7.69 15.75
N TYR A 75 3.99 -7.57 15.03
CA TYR A 75 3.21 -6.33 14.96
C TYR A 75 2.53 -6.01 16.29
N GLN A 76 2.69 -4.77 16.76
CA GLN A 76 2.10 -4.30 18.02
C GLN A 76 0.59 -4.09 17.92
N GLY A 77 0.07 -3.72 16.75
CA GLY A 77 -1.37 -3.51 16.54
C GLY A 77 -2.16 -4.80 16.39
N SER A 78 -1.64 -5.77 15.62
CA SER A 78 -2.36 -7.02 15.32
C SER A 78 -1.86 -8.25 16.09
N GLY A 79 -0.64 -8.22 16.65
CA GLY A 79 0.01 -9.39 17.22
C GLY A 79 0.48 -10.42 16.18
N GLU A 80 0.31 -10.16 14.89
CA GLU A 80 0.73 -11.06 13.83
C GLU A 80 2.25 -10.99 13.61
N GLN A 81 2.83 -12.07 13.09
CA GLN A 81 4.23 -12.07 12.67
C GLN A 81 4.43 -11.11 11.49
N TYR A 82 5.46 -10.28 11.60
CA TYR A 82 5.90 -9.39 10.55
C TYR A 82 6.29 -10.20 9.32
N GLN A 83 5.71 -9.84 8.17
CA GLN A 83 6.11 -10.37 6.88
C GLN A 83 6.87 -9.28 6.12
N PRO A 84 8.08 -9.58 5.63
CA PRO A 84 8.84 -8.66 4.79
C PRO A 84 8.01 -8.23 3.61
N LEU A 85 7.76 -6.93 3.47
CA LEU A 85 7.08 -6.46 2.29
C LEU A 85 8.08 -6.47 1.12
N HIS A 86 7.76 -7.23 0.09
CA HIS A 86 8.58 -7.30 -1.11
C HIS A 86 8.48 -6.00 -1.92
N LYS A 87 9.48 -5.75 -2.78
CA LYS A 87 9.31 -4.76 -3.85
C LYS A 87 8.08 -5.13 -4.67
N THR A 88 7.27 -4.14 -5.02
CA THR A 88 6.08 -4.38 -5.85
C THR A 88 6.46 -5.17 -7.10
N PRO A 89 5.85 -6.34 -7.33
CA PRO A 89 6.15 -7.15 -8.50
C PRO A 89 5.90 -6.34 -9.77
N THR A 90 6.81 -6.41 -10.74
CA THR A 90 6.70 -5.68 -12.03
C THR A 90 5.36 -5.96 -12.72
N MET A 91 4.85 -7.18 -12.60
CA MET A 91 3.54 -7.59 -13.13
C MET A 91 2.37 -6.74 -12.61
N CYS A 92 2.41 -6.26 -11.36
CA CYS A 92 1.35 -5.39 -10.83
C CYS A 92 1.28 -4.07 -11.61
N ASN A 93 2.43 -3.47 -11.93
CA ASN A 93 2.48 -2.24 -12.72
C ASN A 93 1.99 -2.47 -14.15
N VAL A 94 2.29 -3.64 -14.73
CA VAL A 94 1.78 -4.03 -16.06
C VAL A 94 0.25 -4.14 -16.05
N PHE A 95 -0.34 -4.81 -15.05
CA PHE A 95 -1.79 -4.91 -14.92
C PHE A 95 -2.47 -3.56 -14.70
N ILE A 96 -1.86 -2.66 -13.92
CA ILE A 96 -2.34 -1.28 -13.81
C ILE A 96 -2.38 -0.62 -15.19
N GLY A 97 -1.29 -0.68 -15.94
CA GLY A 97 -1.19 -0.08 -17.27
C GLY A 97 -2.26 -0.60 -18.21
N ILE A 98 -2.42 -1.93 -18.29
CA ILE A 98 -3.43 -2.56 -19.13
C ILE A 98 -4.84 -2.17 -18.69
N SER A 99 -5.17 -2.28 -17.40
CA SER A 99 -6.52 -1.93 -16.90
C SER A 99 -6.86 -0.46 -17.15
N CYS A 100 -5.90 0.47 -17.01
CA CYS A 100 -6.12 1.89 -17.29
C CYS A 100 -6.31 2.16 -18.79
N ILE A 101 -5.43 1.62 -19.65
CA ILE A 101 -5.48 1.86 -21.09
C ILE A 101 -6.70 1.17 -21.70
N ALA A 102 -6.91 -0.12 -21.42
CA ALA A 102 -8.07 -0.86 -21.92
C ALA A 102 -9.37 -0.28 -21.37
N GLY A 103 -9.39 0.09 -20.08
CA GLY A 103 -10.54 0.77 -19.48
C GLY A 103 -10.86 2.08 -20.19
N PHE A 104 -9.85 2.90 -20.48
CA PHE A 104 -10.04 4.13 -21.23
C PHE A 104 -10.62 3.89 -22.63
N LEU A 105 -10.10 2.88 -23.34
CA LEU A 105 -10.59 2.56 -24.68
C LEU A 105 -12.02 2.00 -24.68
N LEU A 106 -12.41 1.25 -23.65
CA LEU A 106 -13.73 0.60 -23.58
C LEU A 106 -14.84 1.52 -23.05
N CYS A 107 -14.56 2.32 -22.03
CA CYS A 107 -15.57 3.15 -21.35
C CYS A 107 -15.07 4.55 -20.97
N GLY A 108 -14.04 5.04 -21.66
CA GLY A 108 -13.54 6.41 -21.54
C GLY A 108 -12.97 6.72 -20.16
N TRP A 109 -13.16 7.95 -19.70
CA TRP A 109 -12.62 8.41 -18.42
C TRP A 109 -13.09 7.58 -17.21
N LEU A 110 -14.31 7.05 -17.23
CA LEU A 110 -14.81 6.17 -16.18
C LEU A 110 -14.00 4.87 -16.11
N GLY A 111 -13.70 4.26 -17.25
CA GLY A 111 -12.89 3.05 -17.32
C GLY A 111 -11.45 3.26 -16.84
N LEU A 112 -10.87 4.41 -17.17
CA LEU A 112 -9.56 4.82 -16.66
C LEU A 112 -9.56 4.92 -15.13
N LEU A 113 -10.57 5.58 -14.55
CA LEU A 113 -10.69 5.75 -13.10
C LEU A 113 -10.85 4.39 -12.39
N ILE A 114 -11.65 3.49 -12.95
CA ILE A 114 -11.82 2.12 -12.42
C ILE A 114 -10.49 1.37 -12.48
N GLY A 115 -9.76 1.45 -13.60
CA GLY A 115 -8.43 0.86 -13.74
C GLY A 115 -7.44 1.39 -12.70
N ALA A 116 -7.44 2.71 -12.47
CA ALA A 116 -6.59 3.35 -11.47
C ALA A 116 -6.96 2.92 -10.03
N LEU A 117 -8.25 2.80 -9.73
CA LEU A 117 -8.75 2.33 -8.43
C LEU A 117 -8.33 0.89 -8.16
N PHE A 118 -8.58 -0.02 -9.10
CA PHE A 118 -8.15 -1.41 -9.00
C PHE A 118 -6.63 -1.56 -8.94
N GLY A 119 -5.90 -0.62 -9.56
CA GLY A 119 -4.44 -0.57 -9.45
C GLY A 119 -3.92 -0.50 -8.01
N THR A 120 -4.64 0.17 -7.11
CA THR A 120 -4.29 0.17 -5.68
C THR A 120 -4.40 -1.22 -5.06
N VAL A 121 -5.39 -2.01 -5.50
CA VAL A 121 -5.62 -3.38 -5.04
C VAL A 121 -4.54 -4.32 -5.59
N TYR A 122 -4.16 -4.18 -6.87
CA TYR A 122 -3.10 -5.00 -7.48
C TYR A 122 -1.79 -4.83 -6.73
N VAL A 123 -1.39 -3.59 -6.47
CA VAL A 123 -0.15 -3.29 -5.74
C VAL A 123 -0.24 -3.82 -4.31
N ARG A 124 -1.34 -3.57 -3.59
CA ARG A 124 -1.47 -4.03 -2.20
C ARG A 124 -1.39 -5.55 -2.08
N GLN A 125 -2.05 -6.29 -2.97
CA GLN A 125 -2.05 -7.75 -2.95
C GLN A 125 -0.72 -8.33 -3.45
N GLY A 126 -0.09 -7.70 -4.44
CA GLY A 126 1.23 -8.10 -4.93
C GLY A 126 2.33 -7.90 -3.89
N LEU A 127 2.24 -6.81 -3.11
CA LEU A 127 3.12 -6.56 -1.97
C LEU A 127 2.96 -7.62 -0.87
N ALA A 128 1.74 -8.11 -0.66
CA ALA A 128 1.46 -9.21 0.26
C ALA A 128 1.86 -10.59 -0.31
N GLY A 129 2.49 -10.67 -1.48
CA GLY A 129 2.85 -11.93 -2.14
C GLY A 129 1.66 -12.74 -2.67
N LYS A 130 0.44 -12.22 -2.58
CA LYS A 130 -0.81 -12.91 -2.95
C LYS A 130 -1.12 -12.73 -4.43
N MET A 131 -0.25 -13.24 -5.31
CA MET A 131 -0.38 -13.08 -6.76
C MET A 131 -1.69 -13.64 -7.32
N GLY A 132 -2.24 -14.71 -6.73
CA GLY A 132 -3.57 -15.22 -7.09
C GLY A 132 -4.68 -14.18 -6.91
N ASN A 133 -4.62 -13.40 -5.81
CA ASN A 133 -5.57 -12.31 -5.56
C ASN A 133 -5.37 -11.13 -6.51
N VAL A 134 -4.13 -10.88 -6.95
CA VAL A 134 -3.83 -9.85 -7.96
C VAL A 134 -4.50 -10.21 -9.29
N VAL A 135 -4.33 -11.46 -9.75
CA VAL A 135 -4.95 -11.95 -10.99
C VAL A 135 -6.47 -11.94 -10.88
N GLY A 136 -7.04 -12.40 -9.75
CA GLY A 136 -8.48 -12.37 -9.53
C GLY A 136 -9.05 -10.94 -9.56
N ALA A 137 -8.36 -9.97 -8.95
CA ALA A 137 -8.74 -8.57 -9.00
C ALA A 137 -8.66 -8.00 -10.44
N PHE A 138 -7.65 -8.40 -11.22
CA PHE A 138 -7.52 -7.98 -12.61
C PHE A 138 -8.68 -8.48 -13.48
N VAL A 139 -9.02 -9.77 -13.37
CA VAL A 139 -10.17 -10.35 -14.08
C VAL A 139 -11.47 -9.64 -13.67
N GLY A 140 -11.66 -9.38 -12.36
CA GLY A 140 -12.81 -8.65 -11.86
C GLY A 140 -12.92 -7.23 -12.44
N CYS A 141 -11.80 -6.50 -12.52
CA CYS A 141 -11.74 -5.18 -13.15
C CYS A 141 -12.16 -5.24 -14.62
N THR A 142 -11.63 -6.19 -15.39
CA THR A 142 -11.97 -6.37 -16.80
C THR A 142 -13.45 -6.66 -17.00
N VAL A 143 -14.04 -7.54 -16.18
CA VAL A 143 -15.48 -7.84 -16.26
C VAL A 143 -16.33 -6.61 -15.99
N ILE A 144 -15.99 -5.81 -14.97
CA ILE A 144 -16.71 -4.56 -14.67
C ILE A 144 -16.59 -3.57 -15.84
N GLN A 145 -15.41 -3.41 -16.42
CA GLN A 145 -15.20 -2.52 -17.56
C GLN A 145 -16.02 -2.94 -18.78
N LEU A 146 -16.11 -4.25 -19.06
CA LEU A 146 -16.94 -4.79 -20.14
C LEU A 146 -18.43 -4.59 -19.89
N LEU A 147 -18.91 -4.81 -18.67
CA LEU A 147 -20.32 -4.58 -18.33
C LEU A 147 -20.72 -3.10 -18.52
N ILE A 148 -19.87 -2.19 -18.08
CA ILE A 148 -20.09 -0.75 -18.27
C ILE A 148 -20.09 -0.40 -19.76
N MET A 149 -19.15 -0.94 -20.53
CA MET A 149 -19.10 -0.73 -21.98
C MET A 149 -20.41 -1.17 -22.66
N VAL A 150 -20.91 -2.36 -22.31
CA VAL A 150 -22.20 -2.85 -22.83
C VAL A 150 -23.35 -1.90 -22.47
N ILE A 151 -23.44 -1.46 -21.22
CA ILE A 151 -24.48 -0.52 -20.76
C ILE A 151 -24.40 0.82 -21.53
N VAL A 152 -23.20 1.38 -21.69
CA VAL A 152 -22.99 2.64 -22.42
C VAL A 152 -23.41 2.50 -23.87
N VAL A 153 -23.06 1.39 -24.53
CA VAL A 153 -23.48 1.11 -25.91
C VAL A 153 -25.01 1.03 -26.01
N PHE A 154 -25.68 0.32 -25.10
CA PHE A 154 -27.15 0.25 -25.11
C PHE A 154 -27.82 1.61 -24.89
N LEU A 155 -27.28 2.43 -23.98
CA LEU A 155 -27.81 3.78 -23.74
C LEU A 155 -27.59 4.74 -24.92
N GLN A 156 -26.57 4.51 -25.75
CA GLN A 156 -26.33 5.30 -26.97
C GLN A 156 -27.22 4.87 -28.14
N LEU A 157 -27.72 3.63 -28.12
CA LEU A 157 -28.58 3.05 -29.16
C LEU A 157 -30.08 3.22 -28.87
N ALA A 158 -30.46 3.60 -27.65
CA ALA A 158 -31.83 3.86 -27.21
C ALA A 158 -32.24 5.32 -27.46
#